data_AF-A0A432EZ74-F1
#
_entry.id   AF-A0A432EZ74-F1
#
_cell.length_a   1.000
_cell.length_b   1.000
_cell.length_c   1.000
_cell.angle_alpha   90.00
_cell.angle_beta   90.00
_cell.angle_gamma   90.00
#
_symmetry.space_group_name_H-M   'P 1'
#
loop_
_entity.id
_entity.type
_entity.pdbx_description
1 polymer ?
#
loop_
_entity_poly.entity_id
_entity_poly.type
_entity_poly.pdbx_seq_one_letter_code
_entity_poly.pdbx_strand_id
1 'polypeptide(L)'
;MADDPKSKDPKEKDPWVPKDLLREMKSFADNEGKQMVGFMRSAIRNVVNPDTKPPAEPPPETPEDAGDWALPPRLIELLEAASEATGKTPAQLMAACVSRSLEEVIRDEEAKRAAAKTKLDQLQQGGD
;
A
#
# COMPACT_ATOMS: atom_id res chain seq x y z
N MET A 1 -53.35 31.95 -35.13
CA MET A 1 -52.65 31.80 -33.83
C MET A 1 -53.18 30.54 -33.19
N ALA A 2 -52.37 29.51 -33.09
CA ALA A 2 -52.68 28.30 -32.33
C ALA A 2 -51.42 27.98 -31.53
N ASP A 3 -51.48 28.29 -30.24
CA ASP A 3 -50.43 28.02 -29.27
C ASP A 3 -50.74 26.65 -28.64
N ASP A 4 -49.78 25.73 -28.82
CA ASP A 4 -49.43 24.50 -28.10
C ASP A 4 -50.47 23.70 -27.27
N PRO A 5 -50.71 22.42 -27.59
CA PRO A 5 -51.19 21.44 -26.64
C PRO A 5 -50.01 20.67 -26.01
N LYS A 6 -49.62 21.10 -24.81
CA LYS A 6 -49.21 20.29 -23.65
C LYS A 6 -48.96 18.78 -23.95
N SER A 7 -47.81 18.43 -24.52
CA SER A 7 -47.35 17.04 -24.57
C SER A 7 -46.71 16.66 -23.24
N LYS A 8 -47.48 15.92 -22.42
CA LYS A 8 -46.93 15.08 -21.36
C LYS A 8 -46.30 13.85 -22.01
N ASP A 9 -45.02 13.93 -22.35
CA ASP A 9 -44.28 12.73 -22.72
C ASP A 9 -43.97 11.91 -21.45
N PRO A 10 -44.39 10.63 -21.38
CA PRO A 10 -43.97 9.75 -20.32
C PRO A 10 -42.48 9.48 -20.51
N LYS A 11 -41.70 9.83 -19.49
CA LYS A 11 -40.26 9.57 -19.38
C LYS A 11 -39.99 8.09 -19.68
N GLU A 12 -39.59 7.80 -20.91
CA GLU A 12 -39.16 6.48 -21.35
C GLU A 12 -38.02 6.06 -20.42
N LYS A 13 -38.25 5.00 -19.66
CA LYS A 13 -37.21 4.37 -18.88
C LYS A 13 -36.44 3.50 -19.85
N ASP A 14 -35.26 3.96 -20.25
CA ASP A 14 -34.33 3.21 -21.09
C ASP A 14 -34.24 1.75 -20.61
N PRO A 15 -34.68 0.77 -21.41
CA PRO A 15 -34.68 -0.64 -21.01
C PRO A 15 -33.26 -1.23 -20.89
N TRP A 16 -32.25 -0.48 -21.35
CA TRP A 16 -30.91 -1.00 -21.60
C TRP A 16 -29.98 -0.96 -20.38
N VAL A 17 -30.37 -0.31 -19.28
CA VAL A 17 -29.59 -0.36 -18.04
C VAL A 17 -30.28 -1.29 -17.05
N PRO A 18 -29.73 -2.50 -16.79
CA PRO A 18 -30.29 -3.41 -15.80
C PRO A 18 -30.43 -2.68 -14.46
N LYS A 19 -31.61 -2.74 -13.86
CA LYS A 19 -31.91 -2.07 -12.58
C LYS A 19 -30.99 -2.53 -11.45
N ASP A 20 -30.45 -3.73 -11.58
CA ASP A 20 -29.50 -4.32 -10.65
C ASP A 20 -28.12 -3.66 -10.76
N LEU A 21 -27.68 -3.29 -11.97
CA LEU A 21 -26.45 -2.53 -12.17
C LEU A 21 -26.55 -1.13 -11.55
N LEU A 22 -27.67 -0.44 -11.74
CA LEU A 22 -27.88 0.87 -11.11
C LEU A 22 -27.94 0.77 -9.58
N ARG A 23 -28.48 -0.34 -9.06
CA ARG A 23 -28.52 -0.61 -7.62
C ARG A 23 -27.12 -0.90 -7.08
N GLU A 24 -26.33 -1.67 -7.79
CA GLU A 24 -24.96 -2.03 -7.43
C GLU A 24 -24.05 -0.79 -7.48
N MET A 25 -24.12 0.00 -8.56
CA MET A 25 -23.41 1.27 -8.68
C MET A 25 -23.82 2.25 -7.57
N LYS A 26 -25.10 2.29 -7.21
CA LYS A 26 -25.57 3.10 -6.09
C LYS A 26 -25.05 2.58 -4.74
N SER A 27 -25.08 1.28 -4.50
CA SER A 27 -24.53 0.70 -3.27
C SER A 27 -23.01 0.88 -3.17
N PHE A 28 -22.31 0.83 -4.29
CA PHE A 28 -20.88 1.08 -4.38
C PHE A 28 -20.57 2.55 -4.06
N ALA A 29 -21.30 3.49 -4.66
CA ALA A 29 -21.16 4.91 -4.34
C ALA A 29 -21.50 5.21 -2.86
N ASP A 30 -22.51 4.54 -2.31
CA ASP A 30 -22.95 4.74 -0.92
C ASP A 30 -22.01 4.09 0.11
N ASN A 31 -21.35 2.98 -0.20
CA ASN A 31 -20.47 2.26 0.72
C ASN A 31 -18.99 2.53 0.44
N GLU A 32 -18.50 2.21 -0.76
CA GLU A 32 -17.10 2.38 -1.14
C GLU A 32 -16.75 3.84 -1.42
N GLY A 33 -17.69 4.59 -2.00
CA GLY A 33 -17.54 6.03 -2.19
C GLY A 33 -17.39 6.78 -0.87
N LYS A 34 -18.12 6.40 0.19
CA LYS A 34 -17.95 6.97 1.53
C LYS A 34 -16.61 6.61 2.15
N GLN A 35 -16.15 5.37 1.98
CA GLN A 35 -14.84 4.94 2.46
C GLN A 35 -13.70 5.72 1.79
N MET A 36 -13.77 5.88 0.46
CA MET A 36 -12.79 6.66 -0.30
C MET A 36 -12.77 8.14 0.12
N VAL A 37 -13.93 8.77 0.31
CA VAL A 37 -14.03 10.15 0.80
C VAL A 37 -13.49 10.29 2.22
N GLY A 38 -13.71 9.29 3.08
CA GLY A 38 -13.15 9.23 4.43
C GLY A 38 -11.62 9.17 4.43
N PHE A 39 -11.05 8.31 3.58
CA PHE A 39 -9.61 8.19 3.38
C PHE A 39 -9.00 9.51 2.89
N MET A 40 -9.61 10.14 1.89
CA MET A 40 -9.11 11.39 1.31
C MET A 40 -9.17 12.55 2.32
N ARG A 41 -10.25 12.64 3.14
CA ARG A 41 -10.32 13.61 4.24
C ARG A 41 -9.29 13.33 5.33
N SER A 42 -8.98 12.06 5.60
CA SER A 42 -7.94 11.66 6.56
C SER A 42 -6.55 12.08 6.07
N ALA A 43 -6.23 11.83 4.80
CA ALA A 43 -4.98 12.26 4.18
C ALA A 43 -4.83 13.79 4.22
N ILE A 44 -5.88 14.53 3.88
CA ILE A 44 -5.87 16.01 3.96
C ILE A 44 -5.70 16.47 5.41
N ARG A 45 -6.39 15.86 6.38
CA ARG A 45 -6.24 16.21 7.81
C ARG A 45 -4.81 15.98 8.30
N ASN A 46 -4.17 14.88 7.93
CA ASN A 46 -2.80 14.57 8.33
C ASN A 46 -1.78 15.55 7.72
N VAL A 47 -2.06 16.08 6.53
CA VAL A 47 -1.21 17.10 5.87
C VAL A 47 -1.46 18.50 6.42
N VAL A 48 -2.72 18.85 6.74
CA VAL A 48 -3.13 20.19 7.19
C VAL A 48 -2.98 20.37 8.71
N ASN A 49 -3.11 19.31 9.50
CA ASN A 49 -2.98 19.31 10.96
C ASN A 49 -2.18 18.09 11.44
N PRO A 50 -0.85 18.10 11.29
CA PRO A 50 -0.01 16.99 11.72
C PRO A 50 0.01 16.81 13.26
N ASP A 51 -0.41 17.82 14.04
CA ASP A 51 -0.36 17.83 15.50
C ASP A 51 -1.65 17.36 16.22
N THR A 52 -2.71 16.97 15.49
CA THR A 52 -3.81 16.25 16.15
C THR A 52 -3.39 14.80 16.35
N LYS A 53 -2.56 14.60 17.38
CA LYS A 53 -2.27 13.31 17.99
C LYS A 53 -3.57 12.52 18.13
N PRO A 54 -3.71 11.34 17.49
CA PRO A 54 -4.76 10.39 17.88
C PRO A 54 -4.66 10.21 19.41
N PRO A 55 -5.78 10.14 20.17
CA PRO A 55 -5.69 9.81 21.59
C PRO A 55 -4.79 8.59 21.71
N ALA A 56 -3.75 8.74 22.55
CA ALA A 56 -2.68 7.77 22.65
C ALA A 56 -3.31 6.37 22.78
N GLU A 57 -3.12 5.53 21.77
CA GLU A 57 -3.22 4.11 21.98
C GLU A 57 -2.37 3.80 23.22
N PRO A 58 -2.85 2.93 24.13
CA PRO A 58 -1.98 2.43 25.19
C PRO A 58 -0.66 2.01 24.52
N PRO A 59 0.49 2.26 25.18
CA PRO A 59 1.77 1.84 24.61
C PRO A 59 1.58 0.42 24.12
N PRO A 60 1.97 0.08 22.87
CA PRO A 60 1.84 -1.28 22.39
C PRO A 60 2.40 -2.14 23.51
N GLU A 61 1.54 -3.01 24.05
CA GLU A 61 1.97 -3.98 25.04
C GLU A 61 3.28 -4.51 24.50
N THR A 62 4.35 -4.31 25.27
CA THR A 62 5.65 -4.95 25.00
C THR A 62 5.31 -6.31 24.43
N PRO A 63 5.75 -6.69 23.23
CA PRO A 63 5.30 -7.93 22.64
C PRO A 63 5.66 -9.05 23.62
N GLU A 64 4.68 -9.44 24.44
CA GLU A 64 4.73 -10.56 25.36
C GLU A 64 4.47 -11.81 24.52
N ASP A 65 5.21 -11.90 23.44
CA ASP A 65 5.49 -13.08 22.64
C ASP A 65 6.52 -12.65 21.60
N ALA A 66 7.77 -12.45 22.02
CA ALA A 66 8.89 -12.70 21.11
C ALA A 66 8.92 -14.22 20.86
N GLY A 67 7.88 -14.71 20.18
CA GLY A 67 7.53 -16.11 20.09
C GLY A 67 8.70 -16.87 19.49
N ASP A 68 9.36 -17.67 20.30
CA ASP A 68 10.20 -18.82 19.94
C ASP A 68 11.05 -18.72 18.66
N TRP A 69 11.57 -17.53 18.32
CA TRP A 69 12.48 -17.33 17.17
C TRP A 69 13.91 -17.74 17.51
N ALA A 70 14.06 -18.87 18.19
CA ALA A 70 15.37 -19.46 18.43
C ALA A 70 15.90 -20.05 17.11
N LEU A 71 17.17 -19.76 16.81
CA LEU A 71 17.83 -20.43 15.71
C LEU A 71 17.89 -21.94 16.00
N PRO A 72 17.64 -22.80 14.99
CA PRO A 72 17.89 -24.23 15.11
C PRO A 72 19.33 -24.48 15.60
N PRO A 73 19.57 -25.49 16.46
CA PRO A 73 20.90 -25.75 17.05
C PRO A 73 22.03 -25.83 16.04
N ARG A 74 21.78 -26.44 14.87
CA ARG A 74 22.75 -26.53 13.78
C ARG A 74 23.22 -25.15 13.27
N LEU A 75 22.34 -24.16 13.23
CA LEU A 75 22.69 -22.80 12.81
C LEU A 75 23.46 -22.06 13.91
N ILE A 76 23.17 -22.35 15.18
CA ILE A 76 23.93 -21.81 16.31
C ILE A 76 25.37 -22.32 16.24
N GLU A 77 25.57 -23.64 16.10
CA GLU A 77 26.90 -24.24 15.98
C GLU A 77 27.70 -23.65 14.80
N LEU A 78 27.04 -23.46 13.65
CA LEU A 78 27.68 -22.85 12.49
C LEU A 78 28.07 -21.39 12.74
N LEU A 79 27.21 -20.63 13.41
CA LEU A 79 27.45 -19.23 13.72
C LEU A 79 28.56 -19.06 14.75
N GLU A 80 28.65 -19.97 15.74
CA GLU A 80 29.74 -20.04 16.70
C GLU A 80 31.06 -20.39 16.00
N ALA A 81 31.10 -21.41 15.15
CA ALA A 81 32.29 -21.77 14.38
C ALA A 81 32.77 -20.62 13.47
N ALA A 82 31.82 -19.90 12.83
CA ALA A 82 32.13 -18.72 12.04
C ALA A 82 32.65 -17.56 12.91
N SER A 83 32.10 -17.39 14.11
CA SER A 83 32.56 -16.41 15.10
C SER A 83 34.01 -16.69 15.51
N GLU A 84 34.33 -17.95 15.83
CA GLU A 84 35.70 -18.37 16.16
C GLU A 84 36.67 -18.16 15.00
N ALA A 85 36.29 -18.55 13.79
CA ALA A 85 37.15 -18.43 12.61
C ALA A 85 37.42 -16.97 12.19
N THR A 86 36.48 -16.06 12.44
CA THR A 86 36.58 -14.66 12.01
C THR A 86 36.96 -13.69 13.12
N GLY A 87 36.91 -14.12 14.39
CA GLY A 87 37.09 -13.26 15.56
C GLY A 87 35.98 -12.24 15.79
N LYS A 88 34.85 -12.36 15.08
CA LYS A 88 33.69 -11.47 15.20
C LYS A 88 32.61 -12.13 16.04
N THR A 89 31.85 -11.35 16.80
CA THR A 89 30.75 -11.93 17.57
C THR A 89 29.64 -12.45 16.65
N PRO A 90 28.85 -13.46 17.09
CA PRO A 90 27.66 -13.93 16.36
C PRO A 90 26.74 -12.79 15.91
N ALA A 91 26.52 -11.80 16.76
CA ALA A 91 25.69 -10.63 16.46
C ALA A 91 26.28 -9.76 15.33
N GLN A 92 27.60 -9.54 15.31
CA GLN A 92 28.27 -8.79 14.25
C GLN A 92 28.22 -9.53 12.92
N LEU A 93 28.35 -10.86 12.94
CA LEU A 93 28.22 -11.69 11.75
C LEU A 93 26.80 -11.64 11.20
N MET A 94 25.78 -11.80 12.04
CA MET A 94 24.39 -11.69 11.62
C MET A 94 24.08 -10.30 11.05
N ALA A 95 24.51 -9.24 11.71
CA ALA A 95 24.34 -7.88 11.22
C ALA A 95 24.99 -7.69 9.84
N ALA A 96 26.24 -8.11 9.67
CA ALA A 96 26.94 -8.00 8.39
C ALA A 96 26.28 -8.82 7.27
N CYS A 97 25.83 -10.04 7.57
CA CYS A 97 25.12 -10.88 6.62
C CYS A 97 23.79 -10.26 6.19
N VAL A 98 22.99 -9.79 7.14
CA VAL A 98 21.68 -9.17 6.86
C VAL A 98 21.86 -7.87 6.08
N SER A 99 22.78 -6.99 6.50
CA SER A 99 23.07 -5.74 5.80
C SER A 99 23.47 -5.99 4.35
N ARG A 100 24.39 -6.92 4.09
CA ARG A 100 24.81 -7.25 2.73
C ARG A 100 23.66 -7.79 1.88
N SER A 101 22.87 -8.72 2.43
CA SER A 101 21.72 -9.29 1.70
C SER A 101 20.68 -8.21 1.35
N LEU A 102 20.43 -7.26 2.26
CA LEU A 102 19.51 -6.15 2.00
C LEU A 102 20.07 -5.15 0.99
N GLU A 103 21.37 -4.86 1.01
CA GLU A 103 22.03 -4.00 0.01
C GLU A 103 21.93 -4.57 -1.41
N GLU A 104 21.98 -5.90 -1.57
CA GLU A 104 21.74 -6.57 -2.85
C GLU A 104 20.30 -6.34 -3.33
N VAL A 105 19.31 -6.56 -2.46
CA VAL A 105 17.88 -6.32 -2.78
C VAL A 105 17.62 -4.86 -3.14
N ILE A 106 18.17 -3.91 -2.37
CA ILE A 106 17.99 -2.48 -2.62
C ILE A 106 18.53 -2.12 -4.02
N ARG A 107 19.73 -2.58 -4.37
CA ARG A 107 20.32 -2.29 -5.69
C ARG A 107 19.48 -2.87 -6.83
N ASP A 108 18.95 -4.07 -6.67
CA ASP A 108 18.09 -4.69 -7.68
C ASP A 108 16.79 -3.90 -7.88
N GLU A 109 16.17 -3.45 -6.80
CA GLU A 109 14.96 -2.62 -6.86
C GLU A 109 15.25 -1.22 -7.44
N GLU A 110 16.39 -0.63 -7.12
CA GLU A 110 16.85 0.63 -7.72
C GLU A 110 17.07 0.49 -9.23
N ALA A 111 17.67 -0.62 -9.68
CA ALA A 111 17.85 -0.91 -11.10
C ALA A 111 16.51 -1.06 -11.83
N LYS A 112 15.56 -1.79 -11.24
CA LYS A 112 14.18 -1.91 -11.77
C LYS A 112 13.50 -0.54 -11.86
N ARG A 113 13.62 0.28 -10.81
CA ARG A 113 13.06 1.64 -10.78
C ARG A 113 13.68 2.52 -11.86
N ALA A 114 15.00 2.48 -12.03
CA ALA A 114 15.70 3.24 -13.06
C ALA A 114 15.22 2.82 -14.46
N ALA A 115 15.12 1.52 -14.73
CA ALA A 115 14.61 1.02 -16.00
C ALA A 115 13.14 1.44 -16.26
N ALA A 116 12.29 1.41 -15.23
CA ALA A 116 10.91 1.87 -15.33
C ALA A 116 10.84 3.37 -15.62
N LYS A 117 11.66 4.18 -14.97
CA LYS A 117 11.76 5.63 -15.22
C LYS A 117 12.19 5.91 -16.66
N THR A 118 13.22 5.22 -17.14
CA THR A 118 13.68 5.36 -18.53
C THR A 118 12.59 4.98 -19.54
N LYS A 119 11.80 3.92 -19.28
CA LYS A 119 10.65 3.56 -20.12
C LYS A 119 9.57 4.63 -20.12
N LEU A 120 9.28 5.23 -18.97
CA LEU A 120 8.31 6.33 -18.85
C LEU A 120 8.77 7.55 -19.66
N ASP A 121 10.05 7.93 -19.54
CA ASP A 121 10.62 9.08 -20.25
C ASP A 121 10.55 8.86 -21.78
N GLN A 122 10.80 7.63 -22.27
CA GLN A 122 10.67 7.29 -23.69
C GLN A 122 9.23 7.43 -24.21
N LEU A 123 8.23 7.00 -23.42
CA LEU A 123 6.81 7.13 -23.80
C LEU A 123 6.38 8.60 -23.86
N GLN A 124 6.95 9.46 -23.01
CA GLN A 124 6.65 10.90 -23.03
C GLN A 124 7.29 11.62 -24.22
N GLN A 125 8.43 11.13 -24.71
CA GLN A 125 9.13 11.72 -25.86
C GLN A 125 8.66 11.21 -27.23
N GLY A 126 8.02 10.04 -27.30
CA GLY A 126 7.53 9.42 -28.54
C GLY A 126 6.10 9.80 -28.94
N GLY A 127 5.53 10.86 -28.35
CA GLY A 127 4.14 11.29 -28.51
C GLY A 127 3.91 12.52 -29.41
N ASP A 128 4.80 12.76 -30.37
CA ASP A 128 4.65 13.77 -31.44
C ASP A 128 4.36 13.11 -32.80
#